data_AF-A0A6J4PFN9-F1
#
_entry.id   AF-A0A6J4PFN9-F1
#
_cell.length_a   1.000
_cell.length_b   1.000
_cell.length_c   1.000
_cell.angle_alpha   90.00
_cell.angle_beta   90.00
_cell.angle_gamma   90.00
#
_symmetry.space_group_name_H-M   'P 1'
#
loop_
_entity.id
_entity.type
_entity.pdbx_description
1 polymer ?
#
loop_
_entity_poly.entity_id
_entity_poly.type
_entity_poly.pdbx_seq_one_letter_code
_entity_poly.pdbx_strand_id
1 'polypeptide(L)'
;MSERVFAWTFDPEAFHRWLVPRVIDGSDLKAEALRATAAEVFFGGDVAVEYLEALRFFRDDAESWESTLLLDPDVDARDEQYAIAMARHLHPASDISTWSHQVALGALRHLAWNGDPHFFWWGNGLGTLAAESGNAALTQALATARRSLGGWLRVEEARVQLAALDAVRSQDLPDEVTLWFKDTIWGTLTPSELTDRVMLALSEFSAVMTAAVDRGEALRLVLWD
;
A
#
# COMPACT_ATOMS: atom_id res chain seq x y z
N MET A 1 -15.83 -10.79 4.82
CA MET A 1 -14.60 -9.99 4.98
C MET A 1 -13.57 -10.56 4.03
N SER A 2 -12.89 -9.71 3.26
CA SER A 2 -11.81 -10.13 2.37
C SER A 2 -10.70 -10.77 3.21
N GLU A 3 -10.26 -11.99 2.84
CA GLU A 3 -9.12 -12.69 3.46
C GLU A 3 -7.77 -12.22 2.89
N ARG A 4 -7.74 -11.06 2.23
CA ARG A 4 -6.61 -10.63 1.40
C ARG A 4 -6.29 -9.15 1.57
N VAL A 5 -5.00 -8.91 1.65
CA VAL A 5 -4.30 -7.65 1.42
C VAL A 5 -4.00 -7.56 -0.07
N PHE A 6 -4.35 -6.41 -0.66
CA PHE A 6 -4.11 -6.16 -2.07
C PHE A 6 -2.87 -5.28 -2.25
N ALA A 7 -2.12 -5.59 -3.31
CA ALA A 7 -0.93 -4.86 -3.69
C ALA A 7 -1.02 -4.46 -5.16
N TRP A 8 -0.44 -3.31 -5.48
CA TRP A 8 -0.36 -2.79 -6.84
C TRP A 8 1.05 -2.29 -7.11
N THR A 9 1.45 -2.28 -8.37
CA THR A 9 2.64 -1.57 -8.83
C THR A 9 2.24 -0.38 -9.67
N PHE A 10 3.08 0.64 -9.76
CA PHE A 10 2.83 1.80 -10.60
C PHE A 10 4.13 2.57 -10.89
N ASP A 11 4.12 3.39 -11.93
CA ASP A 11 5.18 4.35 -12.24
C ASP A 11 4.83 5.72 -11.61
N PRO A 12 5.53 6.15 -10.53
CA PRO A 12 5.31 7.46 -9.91
C PRO A 12 5.51 8.63 -10.87
N GLU A 13 6.53 8.56 -11.73
CA GLU A 13 6.85 9.63 -12.66
C GLU A 13 5.77 9.74 -13.73
N ALA A 14 5.30 8.62 -14.28
CA ALA A 14 4.17 8.63 -15.22
C ALA A 14 2.90 9.19 -14.57
N PHE A 15 2.60 8.80 -13.34
CA PHE A 15 1.46 9.34 -12.59
C PHE A 15 1.58 10.86 -12.39
N HIS A 16 2.72 11.37 -11.93
CA HIS A 16 2.89 12.81 -11.71
C HIS A 16 2.93 13.61 -13.01
N ARG A 17 3.57 13.12 -14.07
CA ARG A 17 3.52 13.75 -15.40
C ARG A 17 2.09 13.86 -15.93
N TRP A 18 1.24 12.90 -15.59
CA TRP A 18 -0.18 12.94 -15.93
C TRP A 18 -0.97 13.89 -15.02
N LEU A 19 -0.78 13.82 -13.71
CA LEU A 19 -1.58 14.55 -12.72
C LEU A 19 -1.22 16.04 -12.66
N VAL A 20 0.07 16.39 -12.58
CA VAL A 20 0.54 17.76 -12.28
C VAL A 20 -0.04 18.78 -13.27
N PRO A 21 0.01 18.59 -14.61
CA PRO A 21 -0.56 19.55 -15.56
C PRO A 21 -2.09 19.71 -15.48
N ARG A 22 -2.79 18.78 -14.82
CA ARG A 22 -4.26 18.81 -14.67
C ARG A 22 -4.69 19.56 -13.42
N VAL A 23 -3.90 19.46 -12.35
CA VAL A 23 -4.30 19.96 -11.03
C VAL A 23 -3.49 21.16 -10.58
N ILE A 24 -2.35 21.44 -11.22
CA ILE A 24 -1.50 22.60 -10.94
C ILE A 24 -1.65 23.63 -12.05
N ASP A 25 -1.90 24.87 -11.64
CA ASP A 25 -1.83 26.04 -12.51
C ASP A 25 -0.90 27.08 -11.86
N GLY A 26 0.24 27.33 -12.53
CA GLY A 26 1.35 28.10 -11.98
C GLY A 26 1.93 27.45 -10.71
N SER A 27 1.80 28.13 -9.58
CA SER A 27 2.27 27.70 -8.26
C SER A 27 1.18 27.15 -7.36
N ASP A 28 -0.04 26.96 -7.87
CA ASP A 28 -1.20 26.67 -7.04
C ASP A 28 -1.81 25.31 -7.40
N LEU A 29 -2.13 24.51 -6.37
CA LEU A 29 -3.01 23.35 -6.51
C LEU A 29 -4.46 23.86 -6.64
N LYS A 30 -5.11 23.54 -7.75
CA LYS A 30 -6.55 23.77 -7.95
C LYS A 30 -7.33 22.61 -7.37
N ALA A 31 -7.88 22.79 -6.17
CA ALA A 31 -8.63 21.75 -5.47
C ALA A 31 -9.83 21.23 -6.29
N GLU A 32 -10.54 22.11 -7.02
CA GLU A 32 -11.59 21.65 -7.94
C GLU A 32 -11.09 20.74 -9.05
N ALA A 33 -9.87 20.97 -9.54
CA ALA A 33 -9.30 20.19 -10.63
C ALA A 33 -8.82 18.82 -10.14
N LEU A 34 -8.27 18.74 -8.92
CA LEU A 34 -7.96 17.47 -8.28
C LEU A 34 -9.23 16.64 -8.05
N ARG A 35 -10.29 17.26 -7.52
CA ARG A 35 -11.60 16.62 -7.34
C ARG A 35 -12.18 16.15 -8.67
N ALA A 36 -12.18 16.99 -9.70
CA ALA A 36 -12.67 16.63 -11.04
C ALA A 36 -11.86 15.48 -11.66
N THR A 37 -10.54 15.49 -11.50
CA THR A 37 -9.65 14.43 -11.98
C THR A 37 -9.93 13.10 -11.27
N ALA A 38 -10.12 13.13 -9.94
CA ALA A 38 -10.51 11.94 -9.18
C ALA A 38 -11.89 11.42 -9.59
N ALA A 39 -12.85 12.33 -9.83
CA ALA A 39 -14.19 11.97 -10.28
C ALA A 39 -14.17 11.33 -11.67
N GLU A 40 -13.37 11.86 -12.60
CA GLU A 40 -13.16 11.27 -13.93
C GLU A 40 -12.67 9.83 -13.83
N VAL A 41 -11.65 9.58 -13.01
CA VAL A 41 -11.09 8.24 -12.79
C VAL A 41 -12.13 7.31 -12.15
N PHE A 42 -12.84 7.78 -11.12
CA PHE A 42 -13.87 6.99 -10.44
C PHE A 42 -15.05 6.63 -11.34
N PHE A 43 -15.71 7.62 -11.94
CA PHE A 43 -16.89 7.40 -12.79
C PHE A 43 -16.55 6.82 -14.16
N GLY A 44 -15.30 6.96 -14.61
CA GLY A 44 -14.78 6.33 -15.82
C GLY A 44 -14.60 4.81 -15.70
N GLY A 45 -14.65 4.26 -14.48
CA GLY A 45 -14.42 2.84 -14.24
C GLY A 45 -12.94 2.44 -14.24
N ASP A 46 -12.03 3.41 -14.11
CA ASP A 46 -10.58 3.21 -14.06
C ASP A 46 -10.10 2.73 -12.67
N VAL A 47 -11.03 2.54 -11.71
CA VAL A 47 -10.72 2.10 -10.34
C VAL A 47 -11.18 0.67 -10.13
N ALA A 48 -10.25 -0.22 -9.76
CA ALA A 48 -10.59 -1.58 -9.35
C ALA A 48 -11.46 -1.56 -8.07
N VAL A 49 -12.46 -2.45 -8.01
CA VAL A 49 -13.38 -2.56 -6.87
C VAL A 49 -12.61 -2.84 -5.59
N GLU A 50 -11.60 -3.70 -5.66
CA GLU A 50 -10.73 -4.09 -4.56
C GLU A 50 -9.91 -2.90 -4.03
N TYR A 51 -9.46 -2.01 -4.93
CA TYR A 51 -8.75 -0.79 -4.53
C TYR A 51 -9.70 0.18 -3.82
N LEU A 52 -10.94 0.32 -4.31
CA LEU A 52 -11.96 1.11 -3.64
C LEU A 52 -12.27 0.55 -2.26
N GLU A 53 -12.55 -0.75 -2.15
CA GLU A 53 -12.83 -1.42 -0.89
C GLU A 53 -11.69 -1.22 0.13
N ALA A 54 -10.44 -1.26 -0.32
CA ALA A 54 -9.28 -0.98 0.51
C ALA A 54 -9.22 0.49 0.97
N LEU A 55 -9.60 1.45 0.13
CA LEU A 55 -9.73 2.86 0.54
C LEU A 55 -10.91 3.09 1.50
N ARG A 56 -12.04 2.38 1.33
CA ARG A 56 -13.22 2.46 2.21
C ARG A 56 -12.89 2.14 3.65
N PHE A 57 -12.04 1.14 3.87
CA PHE A 57 -11.68 0.66 5.20
C PHE A 57 -11.12 1.77 6.10
N PHE A 58 -10.47 2.77 5.52
CA PHE A 58 -9.88 3.88 6.28
C PHE A 58 -10.84 5.03 6.58
N ARG A 59 -12.13 4.87 6.25
CA ARG A 59 -13.21 5.80 6.59
C ARG A 59 -14.36 5.06 7.26
N ASP A 60 -14.51 5.29 8.56
CA ASP A 60 -15.63 4.78 9.38
C ASP A 60 -17.00 5.41 9.05
N ASP A 61 -17.10 6.32 8.06
CA ASP A 61 -18.32 7.07 7.75
C ASP A 61 -19.03 6.69 6.43
N ALA A 62 -19.91 5.69 6.53
CA ALA A 62 -21.18 5.51 5.81
C ALA A 62 -21.25 5.36 4.26
N GLU A 63 -22.35 4.71 3.84
CA GLU A 63 -22.76 4.18 2.51
C GLU A 63 -22.68 5.11 1.28
N SER A 64 -22.06 6.29 1.32
CA SER A 64 -21.99 7.19 0.16
C SER A 64 -20.75 8.09 0.10
N TRP A 65 -19.69 7.75 0.84
CA TRP A 65 -18.50 8.59 0.97
C TRP A 65 -17.87 8.97 -0.37
N GLU A 66 -17.94 8.14 -1.42
CA GLU A 66 -17.37 8.46 -2.73
C GLU A 66 -18.11 9.60 -3.44
N SER A 67 -19.44 9.62 -3.34
CA SER A 67 -20.23 10.70 -3.95
C SER A 67 -19.99 12.00 -3.21
N THR A 68 -19.93 11.96 -1.87
CA THR A 68 -19.64 13.13 -1.04
C THR A 68 -18.21 13.65 -1.29
N LEU A 69 -17.20 12.78 -1.31
CA LEU A 69 -15.81 13.09 -1.63
C LEU A 69 -15.61 13.78 -2.99
N LEU A 70 -16.31 13.28 -4.01
CA LEU A 70 -16.06 13.63 -5.41
C LEU A 70 -16.98 14.73 -5.91
N LEU A 71 -18.14 14.94 -5.26
CA LEU A 71 -19.16 15.86 -5.72
C LEU A 71 -19.40 17.03 -4.75
N ASP A 72 -19.07 16.90 -3.47
CA ASP A 72 -19.23 17.98 -2.50
C ASP A 72 -17.98 18.89 -2.47
N PRO A 73 -18.09 20.17 -2.88
CA PRO A 73 -16.96 21.09 -2.86
C PRO A 73 -16.52 21.51 -1.46
N ASP A 74 -17.37 21.33 -0.44
CA ASP A 74 -17.12 21.78 0.94
C ASP A 74 -16.35 20.72 1.75
N VAL A 75 -16.17 19.51 1.20
CA VAL A 75 -15.44 18.42 1.85
C VAL A 75 -13.96 18.45 1.47
N ASP A 76 -13.10 18.69 2.46
CA ASP A 76 -11.65 18.57 2.27
C ASP A 76 -11.22 17.10 2.36
N ALA A 77 -10.94 16.52 1.20
CA ALA A 77 -10.58 15.11 1.05
C ALA A 77 -9.56 14.92 -0.09
N ARG A 78 -8.56 15.81 -0.10
CA ARG A 78 -7.49 15.84 -1.10
C ARG A 78 -6.66 14.56 -1.12
N ASP A 79 -6.45 13.94 0.03
CA ASP A 79 -5.68 12.71 0.15
C ASP A 79 -6.38 11.55 -0.58
N GLU A 80 -7.69 11.40 -0.34
CA GLU A 80 -8.53 10.41 -0.98
C GLU A 80 -8.68 10.70 -2.49
N GLN A 81 -8.88 11.95 -2.87
CA GLN A 81 -8.93 12.36 -4.28
C GLN A 81 -7.61 12.05 -5.00
N TYR A 82 -6.47 12.28 -4.36
CA TYR A 82 -5.16 11.94 -4.88
C TYR A 82 -4.97 10.42 -5.04
N ALA A 83 -5.38 9.64 -4.03
CA ALA A 83 -5.35 8.18 -4.09
C ALA A 83 -6.25 7.62 -5.21
N ILE A 84 -7.47 8.15 -5.37
CA ILE A 84 -8.38 7.77 -6.46
C ILE A 84 -7.78 8.16 -7.81
N ALA A 85 -7.24 9.37 -7.95
CA ALA A 85 -6.62 9.81 -9.21
C ALA A 85 -5.44 8.90 -9.62
N MET A 86 -4.70 8.35 -8.65
CA MET A 86 -3.61 7.39 -8.88
C MET A 86 -4.12 6.04 -9.42
N ALA A 87 -5.36 5.65 -9.14
CA ALA A 87 -5.88 4.32 -9.45
C ALA A 87 -5.75 3.90 -10.92
N ARG A 88 -5.92 4.84 -11.84
CA ARG A 88 -5.76 4.61 -13.29
C ARG A 88 -4.35 4.16 -13.70
N HIS A 89 -3.35 4.39 -12.84
CA HIS A 89 -1.95 4.04 -13.05
C HIS A 89 -1.52 2.79 -12.27
N LEU A 90 -2.44 2.20 -11.51
CA LEU A 90 -2.16 1.01 -10.72
C LEU A 90 -2.28 -0.25 -11.55
N HIS A 91 -1.25 -1.08 -11.50
CA HIS A 91 -1.25 -2.42 -12.04
C HIS A 91 -1.35 -3.42 -10.90
N PRO A 92 -2.32 -4.35 -10.88
CA PRO A 92 -2.39 -5.37 -9.85
C PRO A 92 -1.06 -6.13 -9.68
N ALA A 93 -0.64 -6.30 -8.44
CA ALA A 93 0.43 -7.21 -8.04
C ALA A 93 -0.19 -8.51 -7.49
N SER A 94 0.63 -9.37 -6.87
CA SER A 94 0.09 -10.55 -6.18
C SER A 94 -0.66 -10.15 -4.91
N ASP A 95 -1.63 -10.95 -4.49
CA ASP A 95 -2.31 -10.76 -3.21
C ASP A 95 -1.47 -11.32 -2.06
N ILE A 96 -1.62 -10.74 -0.88
CA ILE A 96 -1.08 -11.28 0.38
C ILE A 96 -2.28 -11.72 1.23
N SER A 97 -2.29 -12.93 1.77
CA SER A 97 -3.39 -13.34 2.65
C SER A 97 -3.33 -12.60 3.99
N THR A 98 -4.47 -12.35 4.62
CA THR A 98 -4.54 -11.75 5.98
C THR A 98 -3.75 -12.60 6.99
N TRP A 99 -3.70 -13.92 6.80
CA TRP A 99 -2.89 -14.79 7.63
C TRP A 99 -1.40 -14.55 7.43
N SER A 100 -0.91 -14.58 6.18
CA SER A 100 0.48 -14.27 5.86
C SER A 100 0.89 -12.89 6.37
N HIS A 101 -0.06 -11.96 6.32
CA HIS A 101 0.10 -10.64 6.84
C HIS A 101 0.38 -10.63 8.36
N GLN A 102 -0.46 -11.27 9.15
CA GLN A 102 -0.24 -11.43 10.60
C GLN A 102 1.03 -12.21 10.93
N VAL A 103 1.31 -13.25 10.14
CA VAL A 103 2.51 -14.08 10.27
C VAL A 103 3.76 -13.24 10.07
N ALA A 104 3.83 -12.40 9.04
CA ALA A 104 5.00 -11.56 8.79
C ALA A 104 5.20 -10.52 9.90
N LEU A 105 4.15 -9.88 10.39
CA LEU A 105 4.25 -8.88 11.46
C LEU A 105 4.86 -9.44 12.74
N GLY A 106 4.51 -10.67 13.07
CA GLY A 106 5.00 -11.32 14.27
C GLY A 106 6.29 -12.11 14.07
N ALA A 107 6.42 -12.84 12.97
CA ALA A 107 7.57 -13.69 12.71
C ALA A 107 8.79 -12.88 12.28
N LEU A 108 8.64 -11.88 11.41
CA LEU A 108 9.79 -11.18 10.80
C LEU A 108 10.65 -10.46 11.82
N ARG A 109 10.06 -9.91 12.88
CA ARG A 109 10.80 -9.28 13.99
C ARG A 109 11.63 -10.27 14.83
N HIS A 110 11.30 -11.56 14.75
CA HIS A 110 12.02 -12.64 15.43
C HIS A 110 12.97 -13.37 14.49
N LEU A 111 12.83 -13.15 13.19
CA LEU A 111 13.78 -13.56 12.18
C LEU A 111 14.91 -12.52 12.13
N ALA A 112 16.11 -12.89 11.67
CA ALA A 112 17.24 -11.97 11.47
C ALA A 112 17.00 -10.99 10.29
N TRP A 113 15.74 -10.63 10.04
CA TRP A 113 15.31 -9.68 9.04
C TRP A 113 15.55 -8.27 9.55
N ASN A 114 16.45 -7.53 8.90
CA ASN A 114 16.84 -6.18 9.31
C ASN A 114 15.97 -5.07 8.67
N GLY A 115 14.75 -5.40 8.24
CA GLY A 115 13.76 -4.44 7.75
C GLY A 115 12.85 -3.90 8.86
N ASP A 116 12.09 -2.83 8.60
CA ASP A 116 11.03 -2.36 9.49
C ASP A 116 9.72 -3.11 9.16
N PRO A 117 9.14 -3.89 10.08
CA PRO A 117 7.90 -4.64 9.81
C PRO A 117 6.72 -3.71 9.49
N HIS A 118 6.76 -2.46 9.94
CA HIS A 118 5.77 -1.45 9.57
C HIS A 118 5.83 -1.05 8.10
N PHE A 119 6.91 -1.40 7.36
CA PHE A 119 6.97 -1.18 5.91
C PHE A 119 5.88 -1.94 5.15
N PHE A 120 5.52 -3.14 5.62
CA PHE A 120 4.42 -3.89 5.01
C PHE A 120 3.06 -3.24 5.29
N TRP A 121 2.96 -2.37 6.31
CA TRP A 121 1.75 -1.63 6.65
C TRP A 121 1.60 -0.32 5.90
N TRP A 122 2.61 0.51 6.04
CA TRP A 122 2.48 1.93 5.75
C TRP A 122 3.46 2.42 4.71
N GLY A 123 4.44 1.58 4.30
CA GLY A 123 5.54 1.97 3.44
C GLY A 123 6.01 3.40 3.73
N ASN A 124 6.19 4.17 2.67
CA ASN A 124 6.21 5.63 2.73
C ASN A 124 4.77 6.18 2.63
N GLY A 125 4.49 7.29 3.35
CA GLY A 125 3.18 7.94 3.28
C GLY A 125 2.95 8.67 1.95
N LEU A 126 1.69 8.84 1.52
CA LEU A 126 1.34 9.50 0.26
C LEU A 126 1.90 10.94 0.12
N GLY A 127 2.10 11.66 1.22
CA GLY A 127 2.73 12.98 1.20
C GLY A 127 4.18 12.96 0.71
N THR A 128 4.89 11.85 0.90
CA THR A 128 6.24 11.66 0.33
C THR A 128 6.19 11.38 -1.16
N LEU A 129 5.15 10.67 -1.65
CA LEU A 129 4.93 10.49 -3.08
C LEU A 129 4.69 11.84 -3.74
N ALA A 130 3.84 12.68 -3.14
CA ALA A 130 3.61 14.04 -3.62
C ALA A 130 4.92 14.86 -3.68
N ALA A 131 5.79 14.72 -2.69
CA ALA A 131 7.10 15.37 -2.67
C ALA A 131 8.01 14.94 -3.83
N GLU A 132 7.93 13.68 -4.28
CA GLU A 132 8.72 13.18 -5.40
C GLU A 132 8.39 13.83 -6.75
N SER A 133 7.17 14.37 -6.88
CA SER A 133 6.78 15.10 -8.09
C SER A 133 7.67 16.32 -8.37
N GLY A 134 8.42 16.80 -7.37
CA GLY A 134 9.18 18.06 -7.43
C GLY A 134 8.29 19.31 -7.46
N ASN A 135 6.97 19.17 -7.35
CA ASN A 135 6.03 20.27 -7.36
C ASN A 135 5.74 20.76 -5.93
N ALA A 136 6.14 22.00 -5.63
CA ALA A 136 6.00 22.57 -4.29
C ALA A 136 4.54 22.68 -3.83
N ALA A 137 3.61 23.03 -4.74
CA ALA A 137 2.20 23.20 -4.42
C ALA A 137 1.53 21.87 -4.06
N LEU A 138 1.80 20.83 -4.85
CA LEU A 138 1.32 19.48 -4.58
C LEU A 138 1.92 18.91 -3.28
N THR A 139 3.22 19.13 -3.07
CA THR A 139 3.93 18.72 -1.85
C THR A 139 3.31 19.37 -0.62
N GLN A 140 3.06 20.68 -0.66
CA GLN A 140 2.48 21.42 0.46
C GLN A 140 1.05 20.95 0.75
N ALA A 141 0.25 20.71 -0.29
CA ALA A 141 -1.13 20.30 -0.14
C ALA A 141 -1.30 18.89 0.44
N LEU A 142 -0.34 18.00 0.20
CA LEU A 142 -0.36 16.60 0.66
C LEU A 142 0.67 16.33 1.76
N ALA A 143 1.30 17.36 2.34
CA ALA A 143 2.35 17.20 3.35
C ALA A 143 1.88 16.41 4.58
N THR A 144 0.61 16.55 4.95
CA THR A 144 -0.04 15.87 6.06
C THR A 144 -0.87 14.67 5.63
N ALA A 145 -0.69 14.19 4.39
CA ALA A 145 -1.54 13.16 3.83
C ALA A 145 -1.62 11.95 4.76
N ARG A 146 -2.84 11.50 5.03
CA ARG A 146 -3.11 10.47 6.02
C ARG A 146 -2.35 9.19 5.68
N ARG A 147 -1.53 8.73 6.62
CA ARG A 147 -0.90 7.40 6.54
C ARG A 147 -1.95 6.30 6.42
N SER A 148 -3.14 6.52 7.01
CA SER A 148 -4.24 5.56 6.96
C SER A 148 -4.58 5.12 5.55
N LEU A 149 -4.50 5.95 4.51
CA LEU A 149 -4.87 5.53 3.15
C LEU A 149 -3.98 4.45 2.54
N GLY A 150 -2.91 4.03 3.20
CA GLY A 150 -1.95 3.00 2.79
C GLY A 150 -0.58 3.57 2.40
N GLY A 151 0.37 2.68 2.14
CA GLY A 151 1.78 3.00 1.88
C GLY A 151 2.27 2.79 0.45
N TRP A 152 3.42 3.37 0.11
CA TRP A 152 4.10 3.08 -1.15
C TRP A 152 5.61 2.92 -0.95
N LEU A 153 6.28 2.19 -1.84
CA LEU A 153 7.73 1.95 -1.81
C LEU A 153 8.32 2.20 -3.19
N ARG A 154 9.51 2.79 -3.22
CA ARG A 154 10.32 2.86 -4.44
C ARG A 154 10.76 1.47 -4.86
N VAL A 155 11.07 1.30 -6.15
CA VAL A 155 11.58 0.03 -6.67
C VAL A 155 12.88 -0.38 -5.97
N GLU A 156 13.76 0.57 -5.63
CA GLU A 156 15.00 0.31 -4.91
C GLU A 156 14.75 -0.19 -3.50
N GLU A 157 13.75 0.37 -2.82
CA GLU A 157 13.33 -0.07 -1.49
C GLU A 157 12.74 -1.49 -1.57
N ALA A 158 11.90 -1.77 -2.58
CA ALA A 158 11.37 -3.10 -2.83
C ALA A 158 12.50 -4.12 -3.09
N ARG A 159 13.56 -3.76 -3.82
CA ARG A 159 14.75 -4.63 -4.02
C ARG A 159 15.46 -4.95 -2.71
N VAL A 160 15.66 -3.94 -1.86
CA VAL A 160 16.30 -4.12 -0.55
C VAL A 160 15.46 -5.06 0.32
N GLN A 161 14.14 -4.86 0.37
CA GLN A 161 13.25 -5.71 1.15
C GLN A 161 13.19 -7.14 0.59
N LEU A 162 13.16 -7.31 -0.73
CA LEU A 162 13.20 -8.63 -1.37
C LEU A 162 14.48 -9.39 -1.02
N ALA A 163 15.64 -8.75 -1.14
CA ALA A 163 16.92 -9.36 -0.77
C ALA A 163 16.97 -9.75 0.72
N ALA A 164 16.37 -8.92 1.59
CA ALA A 164 16.27 -9.23 3.02
C ALA A 164 15.33 -10.40 3.30
N LEU A 165 14.21 -10.53 2.58
CA LEU A 165 13.31 -11.67 2.68
C LEU A 165 13.99 -12.96 2.21
N ASP A 166 14.69 -12.92 1.07
CA ASP A 166 15.39 -14.08 0.52
C ASP A 166 16.48 -14.61 1.45
N ALA A 167 17.20 -13.73 2.15
CA ALA A 167 18.21 -14.10 3.13
C ALA A 167 17.64 -14.88 4.33
N VAL A 168 16.37 -14.67 4.65
CA VAL A 168 15.69 -15.30 5.79
C VAL A 168 14.96 -16.57 5.36
N ARG A 169 14.46 -16.64 4.13
CA ARG A 169 13.83 -17.85 3.55
C ARG A 169 14.77 -19.05 3.50
N SER A 170 16.08 -18.84 3.53
CA SER A 170 17.07 -19.92 3.52
C SER A 170 17.46 -20.44 4.92
N GLN A 171 16.84 -19.94 5.99
CA GLN A 171 17.19 -20.26 7.37
C GLN A 171 16.11 -21.12 8.04
N ASP A 172 16.51 -21.95 9.00
CA ASP A 172 15.58 -22.61 9.90
C ASP A 172 14.86 -21.56 10.77
N LEU A 173 13.61 -21.83 11.13
CA LEU A 173 12.86 -20.92 12.00
C LEU A 173 13.44 -20.92 13.42
N PRO A 174 13.77 -19.75 13.99
CA PRO A 174 14.20 -19.63 15.38
C PRO A 174 13.11 -20.12 16.36
N ASP A 175 13.53 -20.65 17.51
CA ASP A 175 12.62 -21.09 18.58
C ASP A 175 11.71 -19.94 19.06
N GLU A 176 12.20 -18.70 19.00
CA GLU A 176 11.48 -17.48 19.35
C GLU A 176 10.26 -17.24 18.45
N VAL A 177 10.33 -17.60 17.16
CA VAL A 177 9.17 -17.55 16.26
C VAL A 177 8.13 -18.55 16.73
N THR A 178 8.55 -19.78 17.04
CA THR A 178 7.66 -20.84 17.52
C THR A 178 6.97 -20.47 18.84
N LEU A 179 7.71 -19.88 19.77
CA LEU A 179 7.17 -19.38 21.04
C LEU A 179 6.19 -18.24 20.84
N TRP A 180 6.53 -17.26 19.98
CA TRP A 180 5.63 -16.13 19.72
C TRP A 180 4.28 -16.57 19.16
N PHE A 181 4.27 -17.51 18.21
CA PHE A 181 3.03 -18.03 17.64
C PHE A 181 2.18 -18.76 18.67
N LYS A 182 2.78 -19.61 19.52
CA LYS A 182 2.05 -20.29 20.60
C LYS A 182 1.32 -19.32 21.51
N ASP A 183 1.93 -18.17 21.80
CA ASP A 183 1.41 -17.17 22.73
C ASP A 183 0.40 -16.21 22.09
N THR A 184 0.44 -16.02 20.76
CA THR A 184 -0.29 -14.94 20.08
C THR A 184 -1.32 -15.41 19.06
N ILE A 185 -1.02 -16.47 18.32
CA ILE A 185 -1.86 -16.99 17.24
C ILE A 185 -2.20 -18.43 17.58
N TRP A 186 -3.33 -18.56 18.29
CA TRP A 186 -4.05 -19.77 18.73
C TRP A 186 -3.22 -21.06 18.65
N GLY A 187 -2.68 -21.49 19.79
CA GLY A 187 -1.74 -22.61 19.97
C GLY A 187 -2.22 -24.02 19.58
N THR A 188 -2.78 -24.17 18.38
CA THR A 188 -3.24 -25.43 17.77
C THR A 188 -2.35 -25.90 16.63
N LEU A 189 -1.46 -25.05 16.10
CA LEU A 189 -0.55 -25.43 15.01
C LEU A 189 0.65 -26.23 15.53
N THR A 190 0.98 -27.30 14.80
CA THR A 190 2.23 -28.04 14.97
C THR A 190 3.42 -27.21 14.46
N PRO A 191 4.67 -27.51 14.88
CA PRO A 191 5.85 -26.82 14.37
C PRO A 191 6.01 -26.88 12.84
N SER A 192 5.63 -28.00 12.22
CA SER A 192 5.67 -28.15 10.76
C SER A 192 4.66 -27.24 10.08
N GLU A 193 3.41 -27.21 10.56
CA GLU A 193 2.38 -26.33 10.02
C GLU A 193 2.76 -24.86 10.20
N LEU A 194 3.36 -24.51 11.34
CA LEU A 194 3.88 -23.17 11.56
C LEU A 194 4.97 -22.81 10.54
N THR A 195 5.90 -23.74 10.30
CA THR A 195 6.96 -23.55 9.31
C THR A 195 6.39 -23.30 7.92
N ASP A 196 5.44 -24.13 7.50
CA ASP A 196 4.77 -23.99 6.20
C ASP A 196 4.04 -22.64 6.09
N ARG A 197 3.40 -22.18 7.16
CA ARG A 197 2.70 -20.87 7.18
C ARG A 197 3.65 -19.68 7.12
N VAL A 198 4.78 -19.73 7.84
CA VAL A 198 5.82 -18.68 7.74
C VAL A 198 6.41 -18.65 6.34
N MET A 199 6.72 -19.81 5.77
CA MET A 199 7.27 -19.90 4.42
C MET A 199 6.29 -19.43 3.34
N LEU A 200 5.01 -19.75 3.49
CA LEU A 200 3.96 -19.21 2.63
C LEU A 200 3.91 -17.68 2.71
N ALA A 201 3.94 -17.12 3.92
CA ALA A 201 3.92 -15.68 4.11
C ALA A 201 5.12 -15.00 3.44
N LEU A 202 6.33 -15.49 3.70
CA LEU A 202 7.55 -14.99 3.06
C LEU A 202 7.47 -15.07 1.53
N SER A 203 6.88 -16.14 0.99
CA SER A 203 6.69 -16.30 -0.45
C SER A 203 5.69 -15.30 -1.04
N GLU A 204 4.58 -15.00 -0.36
CA GLU A 204 3.61 -14.01 -0.81
C GLU A 204 4.23 -12.59 -0.82
N PHE A 205 4.93 -12.20 0.24
CA PHE A 205 5.64 -10.91 0.26
C PHE A 205 6.73 -10.84 -0.82
N SER A 206 7.47 -11.93 -1.02
CA SER A 206 8.48 -12.00 -2.08
C SER A 206 7.85 -11.83 -3.46
N ALA A 207 6.70 -12.46 -3.72
CA ALA A 207 5.98 -12.35 -4.99
C ALA A 207 5.53 -10.92 -5.28
N VAL A 208 5.03 -10.21 -4.27
CA VAL A 208 4.64 -8.80 -4.39
C VAL A 208 5.84 -7.91 -4.69
N MET A 209 6.94 -8.05 -3.95
CA MET A 209 8.15 -7.27 -4.18
C MET A 209 8.78 -7.59 -5.54
N THR A 210 8.78 -8.86 -5.94
CA THR A 210 9.27 -9.30 -7.25
C THR A 210 8.49 -8.64 -8.39
N ALA A 211 7.17 -8.53 -8.26
CA ALA A 211 6.35 -7.84 -9.27
C ALA A 211 6.78 -6.38 -9.47
N ALA A 212 7.08 -5.65 -8.38
CA ALA A 212 7.58 -4.27 -8.46
C ALA A 212 8.97 -4.22 -9.12
N VAL A 213 9.88 -5.11 -8.71
CA VAL A 213 11.25 -5.18 -9.24
C VAL A 213 11.29 -5.53 -10.72
N ASP A 214 10.53 -6.54 -11.14
CA ASP A 214 10.47 -7.01 -12.52
C ASP A 214 9.88 -5.97 -13.47
N ARG A 215 8.88 -5.20 -12.99
CA ARG A 215 8.26 -4.12 -13.75
C ARG A 215 9.08 -2.83 -13.72
N GLY A 216 10.04 -2.71 -12.80
CA GLY A 216 10.76 -1.45 -12.59
C GLY A 216 9.88 -0.36 -11.97
N GLU A 217 8.82 -0.76 -11.26
CA GLU A 217 7.75 0.12 -10.77
C GLU A 217 7.80 0.24 -9.24
N ALA A 218 7.23 1.32 -8.72
CA ALA A 218 6.97 1.48 -7.30
C ALA A 218 5.88 0.51 -6.84
N LEU A 219 5.94 0.09 -5.59
CA LEU A 219 4.92 -0.75 -4.97
C LEU A 219 3.95 0.09 -4.16
N ARG A 220 2.65 -0.15 -4.32
CA ARG A 220 1.55 0.38 -3.51
C ARG A 220 0.96 -0.75 -2.69
N LEU A 221 0.94 -0.59 -1.37
CA LEU A 221 0.30 -1.52 -0.45
C LEU A 221 -0.91 -0.82 0.18
N VAL A 222 -2.09 -1.43 0.05
CA VAL A 222 -3.27 -1.00 0.80
C VAL A 222 -3.75 -2.20 1.59
N LEU A 223 -3.45 -2.17 2.88
CA LEU A 223 -3.83 -3.24 3.78
C LEU A 223 -5.24 -3.03 4.31
N TRP A 224 -5.89 -4.12 4.67
CA TRP A 224 -6.96 -4.15 5.66
C TRP A 224 -6.32 -4.48 7.02
N ASP A 225 -6.73 -3.81 8.09
CA ASP A 225 -6.42 -4.21 9.48
C ASP A 225 -7.48 -5.21 9.98
#